data_AF-A0A4P6BG76-F1
#
_entry.id   AF-A0A4P6BG76-F1
#
_cell.length_a   1.000
_cell.length_b   1.000
_cell.length_c   1.000
_cell.angle_alpha   90.00
_cell.angle_beta   90.00
_cell.angle_gamma   90.00
#
_symmetry.space_group_name_H-M   'P 1'
#
loop_
_entity.id
_entity.type
_entity.pdbx_description
1 polymer ?
#
loop_
_entity_poly.entity_id
_entity_poly.type
_entity_poly.pdbx_seq_one_letter_code
_entity_poly.pdbx_strand_id
1 'polypeptide(L)'
;MPKLIVSGRGGSGKSTLVTLLARRLGEQGKVLVVDADESNLGLGAIFGIEPPGKTLMDYLGGKTAVKEKLVAMLKGEGSEQVALFTEKMALDSLPPELVGWDGPVACLISRP
;
A
#
# COMPACT_ATOMS: atom_id res chain seq x y z
N MET A 1 16.19 -0.58 0.75
CA MET A 1 14.99 -1.43 0.84
C MET A 1 14.56 -1.78 -0.58
N PRO A 2 14.55 -3.06 -0.97
CA PRO A 2 14.10 -3.46 -2.30
C PRO A 2 12.61 -3.16 -2.47
N LYS A 3 12.20 -2.76 -3.67
CA LYS A 3 10.81 -2.53 -4.06
C LYS A 3 10.49 -3.44 -5.22
N LEU A 4 9.38 -4.15 -5.16
CA LEU A 4 8.91 -5.06 -6.20
C LEU A 4 7.50 -4.67 -6.60
N ILE A 5 7.26 -4.59 -7.91
CA ILE A 5 5.92 -4.40 -8.49
C ILE A 5 5.53 -5.70 -9.17
N VAL A 6 4.35 -6.22 -8.85
CA VAL A 6 3.78 -7.42 -9.47
C VAL A 6 2.55 -7.02 -10.26
N SER A 7 2.56 -7.25 -11.57
CA SER A 7 1.46 -6.90 -12.49
C SER A 7 1.20 -8.05 -13.48
N GLY A 8 0.02 -8.03 -14.12
CA GLY A 8 -0.42 -9.10 -15.02
C GLY A 8 -1.96 -9.19 -15.12
N ARG A 9 -2.46 -9.98 -16.07
CA ARG A 9 -3.91 -10.13 -16.32
C ARG A 9 -4.66 -10.72 -15.11
N GLY A 10 -5.99 -10.54 -15.10
CA GLY A 10 -6.87 -11.21 -14.12
C GLY A 10 -6.70 -12.74 -14.19
N GLY A 11 -6.71 -13.40 -13.03
CA GLY A 11 -6.55 -14.86 -12.95
C GLY A 11 -5.12 -15.40 -13.12
N SER A 12 -4.10 -14.56 -13.32
CA SER A 12 -2.71 -15.04 -13.52
C SER A 12 -1.97 -15.46 -12.24
N GLY A 13 -2.66 -15.55 -11.09
CA GLY A 13 -2.07 -15.98 -9.82
C GLY A 13 -1.23 -14.92 -9.08
N LYS A 14 -1.31 -13.64 -9.45
CA LYS A 14 -0.52 -12.55 -8.82
C LYS A 14 -0.68 -12.49 -7.30
N SER A 15 -1.92 -12.50 -6.83
CA SER A 15 -2.25 -12.42 -5.41
C SER A 15 -1.64 -13.59 -4.64
N THR A 16 -1.74 -14.80 -5.19
CA THR A 16 -1.11 -16.00 -4.62
C THR A 16 0.41 -15.87 -4.57
N LEU A 17 1.05 -15.43 -5.66
CA LEU A 17 2.50 -15.20 -5.70
C LEU A 17 2.94 -14.18 -4.65
N VAL A 18 2.25 -13.04 -4.58
CA VAL A 18 2.54 -11.97 -3.61
C VAL A 18 2.41 -12.51 -2.18
N THR A 19 1.37 -13.30 -1.88
CA THR A 19 1.20 -13.89 -0.54
C THR A 19 2.32 -14.85 -0.17
N LEU A 20 2.66 -15.79 -1.05
CA LEU A 20 3.73 -16.75 -0.78
C LEU A 20 5.09 -16.06 -0.64
N LEU A 21 5.36 -15.08 -1.51
CA LEU A 21 6.60 -14.31 -1.49
C LEU A 21 6.71 -13.48 -0.21
N ALA A 22 5.65 -12.77 0.18
CA ALA A 22 5.66 -11.95 1.38
C ALA A 22 5.83 -12.79 2.66
N ARG A 23 5.18 -13.95 2.77
CA ARG A 23 5.40 -14.89 3.89
C ARG A 23 6.85 -15.35 3.97
N ARG A 24 7.42 -15.76 2.83
CA ARG A 24 8.81 -16.24 2.78
C ARG A 24 9.82 -15.16 3.13
N LEU A 25 9.60 -13.93 2.66
CA LEU A 25 10.44 -12.77 2.97
C LEU A 25 10.23 -12.30 4.42
N GLY A 26 9.03 -12.49 4.97
CA GLY A 26 8.69 -12.22 6.37
C GLY A 26 9.60 -12.95 7.35
N GLU A 27 10.04 -14.17 7.00
CA GLU A 27 11.02 -14.94 7.80
C GLU A 27 12.40 -14.25 7.90
N GLN A 28 12.72 -13.32 6.99
CA GLN A 28 14.02 -12.64 6.92
C GLN A 28 13.94 -11.17 7.40
N GLY A 29 12.73 -10.62 7.54
CA GLY A 29 12.53 -9.24 7.95
C GLY A 29 11.13 -8.73 7.63
N LYS A 30 10.86 -7.47 7.95
CA LYS A 30 9.55 -6.87 7.76
C LYS A 30 9.24 -6.67 6.27
N VAL A 31 8.01 -6.99 5.88
CA VAL A 31 7.50 -6.87 4.52
C VAL A 31 6.22 -6.06 4.52
N LEU A 32 6.13 -5.07 3.64
CA LEU A 32 4.89 -4.34 3.37
C LEU A 32 4.36 -4.72 2.00
N VAL A 33 3.14 -5.24 1.98
CA VAL A 33 2.36 -5.49 0.79
C VAL A 33 1.43 -4.29 0.58
N VAL A 34 1.57 -3.64 -0.57
CA VAL A 34 0.68 -2.54 -0.97
C VAL A 34 -0.29 -3.08 -2.02
N ASP A 35 -1.55 -3.20 -1.63
CA ASP A 35 -2.63 -3.58 -2.54
C ASP A 35 -3.10 -2.35 -3.33
N ALA A 36 -2.63 -2.27 -4.57
CA ALA A 36 -3.00 -1.23 -5.53
C ALA A 36 -4.02 -1.72 -6.58
N ASP A 37 -4.48 -2.97 -6.50
CA ASP A 37 -5.43 -3.53 -7.46
C ASP A 37 -6.87 -3.30 -6.98
N GLU A 38 -7.52 -2.29 -7.54
CA GLU A 38 -8.92 -1.96 -7.20
C GLU A 38 -9.90 -3.10 -7.52
N SER A 39 -9.53 -4.02 -8.42
CA SER A 39 -10.42 -5.09 -8.89
C SER A 39 -10.49 -6.30 -7.95
N ASN A 40 -9.53 -6.46 -7.02
CA ASN A 40 -9.43 -7.65 -6.21
C ASN A 40 -9.50 -7.33 -4.71
N LEU A 41 -10.68 -7.51 -4.10
CA LEU A 41 -10.90 -7.36 -2.66
C LEU A 41 -10.25 -8.49 -1.82
N GLY A 42 -9.72 -9.54 -2.47
CA GLY A 42 -9.35 -10.79 -1.80
C GLY A 42 -7.93 -10.87 -1.23
N LEU A 43 -7.04 -9.89 -1.47
CA LEU A 43 -5.64 -10.05 -1.06
C LEU A 43 -5.48 -10.18 0.46
N GLY A 44 -6.14 -9.31 1.23
CA GLY A 44 -6.16 -9.40 2.70
C GLY A 44 -6.69 -10.76 3.20
N ALA A 45 -7.77 -11.26 2.57
CA ALA A 45 -8.33 -12.57 2.89
C ALA A 45 -7.37 -13.73 2.58
N ILE A 46 -6.61 -13.67 1.48
CA ILE A 46 -5.59 -14.67 1.14
C ILE A 46 -4.43 -14.65 2.16
N PHE A 47 -4.09 -13.46 2.67
CA PHE A 47 -3.10 -13.33 3.75
C PHE A 47 -3.60 -13.84 5.11
N GLY A 48 -4.90 -13.78 5.35
CA GLY A 48 -5.48 -13.97 6.70
C GLY A 48 -5.37 -12.72 7.56
N ILE A 49 -5.10 -11.56 6.94
CA ILE A 49 -4.98 -10.27 7.61
C ILE A 49 -6.33 -9.55 7.50
N GLU A 50 -6.88 -9.10 8.64
CA GLU A 50 -8.04 -8.24 8.61
C GLU A 50 -7.71 -6.93 7.89
N PRO A 51 -8.57 -6.48 6.95
CA PRO A 51 -8.31 -5.25 6.23
C PRO A 51 -8.24 -4.06 7.21
N PRO A 52 -7.32 -3.10 6.98
CA PRO A 52 -7.23 -1.91 7.81
C PRO A 52 -8.51 -1.09 7.77
N GLY A 53 -8.78 -0.33 8.84
CA GLY A 53 -9.99 0.48 8.98
C GLY A 53 -10.11 1.63 7.97
N LYS A 54 -9.01 2.02 7.33
CA LYS A 54 -8.95 3.06 6.28
C LYS A 54 -8.02 2.63 5.16
N THR A 55 -8.35 3.04 3.94
CA THR A 55 -7.42 2.98 2.82
C THR A 55 -6.39 4.12 2.90
N LEU A 56 -5.30 4.03 2.13
CA LEU A 56 -4.39 5.16 1.95
C LEU A 56 -5.10 6.38 1.39
N MET A 57 -6.09 6.17 0.53
CA MET A 57 -6.86 7.25 -0.04
C MET A 57 -7.64 7.99 1.05
N ASP A 58 -8.35 7.26 1.91
CA ASP A 58 -9.09 7.83 3.05
C ASP A 58 -8.16 8.60 3.98
N TYR A 59 -7.00 8.00 4.30
CA TYR A 59 -5.99 8.62 5.17
C TYR A 59 -5.46 9.94 4.62
N LEU A 60 -5.33 10.07 3.29
CA LEU A 60 -4.85 11.29 2.64
C LEU A 60 -5.94 12.38 2.47
N GLY A 61 -7.16 12.14 2.97
CA GLY A 61 -8.30 13.06 2.89
C GLY A 61 -9.26 12.79 1.73
N GLY A 62 -9.19 11.59 1.14
CA GLY A 62 -10.06 11.18 0.04
C GLY A 62 -9.63 11.70 -1.34
N LYS A 63 -10.28 11.17 -2.38
CA LYS A 63 -9.90 11.35 -3.80
C LYS A 63 -9.76 12.82 -4.21
N THR A 64 -10.69 13.68 -3.77
CA THR A 64 -10.68 15.11 -4.09
C THR A 64 -9.46 15.80 -3.51
N ALA A 65 -9.17 15.60 -2.23
CA ALA A 65 -8.04 16.24 -1.55
C ALA A 65 -6.69 15.82 -2.16
N VAL A 66 -6.51 14.53 -2.51
CA VAL A 66 -5.30 14.10 -3.21
C VAL A 66 -5.21 14.65 -4.62
N LYS A 67 -6.32 14.70 -5.36
CA LYS A 67 -6.33 15.30 -6.69
C LYS A 67 -5.94 16.77 -6.65
N GLU A 68 -6.48 17.54 -5.69
CA GLU A 68 -6.14 18.95 -5.50
C GLU A 68 -4.66 19.13 -5.13
N LYS A 69 -4.14 18.33 -4.20
CA LYS A 69 -2.70 18.33 -3.86
C LYS A 69 -1.83 18.02 -5.07
N LEU A 70 -2.17 16.99 -5.85
CA LEU A 70 -1.43 16.63 -7.07
C LEU A 70 -1.47 17.75 -8.12
N VAL A 71 -2.64 18.37 -8.34
CA VAL A 71 -2.79 19.48 -9.31
C VAL A 71 -2.02 20.72 -8.86
N ALA A 72 -2.06 21.07 -7.57
CA ALA A 72 -1.29 22.17 -7.02
C ALA A 72 0.22 21.94 -7.18
N MET A 73 0.68 20.70 -6.97
CA MET A 73 2.08 20.31 -7.13
C MET A 73 2.55 20.32 -8.58
N LEU A 74 1.72 19.88 -9.54
CA LEU A 74 2.04 19.95 -10.98
C LEU A 74 2.13 21.37 -11.52
N LYS A 75 1.52 22.34 -10.84
CA LYS A 75 1.57 23.76 -11.16
C LYS A 75 2.74 24.49 -10.47
N GLY A 76 3.40 23.86 -9.49
CA GLY A 76 4.59 24.39 -8.81
C GLY A 76 5.87 23.90 -9.48
N GLU A 77 6.83 24.80 -9.67
CA GLU A 77 8.09 24.51 -10.37
C GLU A 77 8.94 23.44 -9.64
N GLY A 78 9.14 22.29 -10.30
CA GLY A 78 10.47 21.67 -10.37
C GLY A 78 10.95 20.71 -9.28
N SER A 79 10.19 20.38 -8.23
CA SER A 79 10.62 19.32 -7.29
C SER A 79 10.02 17.96 -7.63
N GLU A 80 10.84 17.01 -8.10
CA GLU A 80 10.46 15.61 -8.36
C GLU A 80 9.96 14.84 -7.10
N GLN A 81 9.95 15.47 -5.92
CA GLN A 81 9.43 14.87 -4.69
C GLN A 81 7.96 15.21 -4.50
N VAL A 82 7.11 14.24 -4.83
CA VAL A 82 5.68 14.25 -4.52
C VAL A 82 5.50 14.13 -3.00
N ALA A 83 5.40 15.25 -2.29
CA ALA A 83 5.16 15.27 -0.85
C ALA A 83 3.65 15.15 -0.54
N LEU A 84 3.04 14.02 -0.92
CA LEU A 84 1.70 13.67 -0.42
C LEU A 84 1.69 13.46 1.10
N PHE A 85 2.86 13.14 1.65
CA PHE A 85 3.13 13.01 3.08
C PHE A 85 4.00 14.18 3.53
N THR A 86 3.58 14.84 4.61
CA THR A 86 4.33 15.95 5.22
C THR A 86 5.63 15.49 5.87
N GLU A 87 5.68 14.21 6.30
CA GLU A 87 6.81 13.62 7.02
C GLU A 87 7.17 12.25 6.45
N LYS A 88 8.44 11.84 6.64
CA LYS A 88 8.89 10.48 6.29
C LYS A 88 8.27 9.49 7.28
N MET A 89 7.45 8.59 6.76
CA MET A 89 6.90 7.48 7.55
C MET A 89 7.83 6.27 7.47
N ALA A 90 8.29 5.80 8.62
CA ALA A 90 8.95 4.51 8.72
C ALA A 90 7.91 3.39 8.70
N LEU A 91 8.32 2.18 8.29
CA LEU A 91 7.43 1.01 8.29
C LEU A 91 6.82 0.74 9.68
N ASP A 92 7.61 0.99 10.71
CA ASP A 92 7.27 0.74 12.12
C ASP A 92 6.38 1.83 12.73
N SER A 93 6.24 2.95 12.03
CA SER A 93 5.42 4.09 12.45
C SER A 93 4.16 4.23 11.59
N LEU A 94 3.77 3.20 10.85
CA LEU A 94 2.53 3.21 10.07
C LEU A 94 1.31 3.17 11.02
N PRO A 95 0.33 4.08 10.88
CA PRO A 95 -0.87 4.08 11.70
C PRO A 95 -1.61 2.74 11.61
N PRO A 96 -2.07 2.17 12.73
CA PRO A 96 -2.78 0.88 12.73
C PRO A 96 -4.09 0.93 11.94
N GLU A 97 -4.66 2.12 11.75
CA GLU A 97 -5.84 2.33 10.90
C GLU A 97 -5.55 2.20 9.40
N LEU A 98 -4.28 2.29 8.98
CA LEU A 98 -3.85 2.25 7.58
C LEU A 98 -3.25 0.88 7.17
N VAL A 99 -2.86 0.07 8.15
CA VAL A 99 -2.13 -1.19 7.91
C VAL A 99 -2.60 -2.31 8.83
N GLY A 100 -2.86 -3.48 8.25
CA GLY A 100 -3.06 -4.72 9.00
C GLY A 100 -1.75 -5.51 9.07
N TRP A 101 -1.41 -6.04 10.25
CA TRP A 101 -0.18 -6.82 10.47
C TRP A 101 -0.50 -8.28 10.82
N ASP A 102 0.28 -9.21 10.24
CA ASP A 102 0.41 -10.60 10.66
C ASP A 102 1.91 -10.92 10.82
N GLY A 103 2.37 -10.88 12.08
CA GLY A 103 3.79 -11.00 12.42
C GLY A 103 4.65 -9.97 11.67
N PRO A 104 5.64 -10.39 10.85
CA PRO A 104 6.51 -9.48 10.10
C PRO A 104 5.89 -8.96 8.79
N VAL A 105 4.70 -9.43 8.40
CA VAL A 105 4.06 -9.06 7.14
C VAL A 105 2.93 -8.06 7.41
N ALA A 106 2.94 -6.97 6.66
CA ALA A 106 1.92 -5.92 6.69
C ALA A 106 1.17 -5.85 5.35
N CYS A 107 -0.10 -5.50 5.41
CA CYS A 107 -0.93 -5.19 4.25
C CYS A 107 -1.51 -3.78 4.35
N LEU A 108 -1.28 -2.96 3.32
CA LEU A 108 -1.83 -1.62 3.16
C LEU A 108 -2.64 -1.57 1.87
N ILE A 109 -3.86 -1.04 1.96
CA ILE A 109 -4.78 -0.94 0.83
C ILE A 109 -4.75 0.50 0.29
N SER A 110 -4.39 0.70 -0.98
CA SER A 110 -4.21 2.07 -1.51
C SER A 110 -5.42 2.68 -2.21
N ARG A 111 -6.45 1.87 -2.51
CA ARG A 111 -7.61 2.26 -3.34
C ARG A 111 -8.49 3.35 -2.69
N PRO A 112 -9.33 4.07 -3.45
CA PRO A 112 -10.42 4.93 -2.95
C PRO A 112 -11.59 4.17 -2.32
#